data_AF-A0AAE1DKK6-F1
#
_entry.id   AF-A0AAE1DKK6-F1
#
_cell.length_a   1.000
_cell.length_b   1.000
_cell.length_c   1.000
_cell.angle_alpha   90.00
_cell.angle_beta   90.00
_cell.angle_gamma   90.00
#
_symmetry.space_group_name_H-M   'P 1'
#
loop_
_entity.id
_entity.type
_entity.pdbx_description
1 polymer ?
#
loop_
_entity_poly.entity_id
_entity_poly.type
_entity_poly.pdbx_seq_one_letter_code
_entity_poly.pdbx_strand_id
1 'polypeptide(L)'
;MISIYRNLLILTGAFLHAFPVCMPCFFGNVLPYLDSYYYEHREKTSLYVSPLWTVSVSLTTFILSMMFTSPIEHRFGIHASILAGDILLSFSFFIVQFIIKEPLALALIFGGLRGASVGVVYALIVKLLLQEMPNHGGFAAGIMSAGSTVGTVLFIGVAFAVINPSNKKPDLKVDNKVYFSDKNLLNRVPTYFTVLGAITAASTLIGAALMYIGSKKHFHMDKEKTNTDKSIYEQLASNSDKCKTLGTVEKKEQTPLKVSDPQLYGDNEQDRDFKANMYKASSCLNGNPNTDEVQNNGLAQDTFNDENGPPQEYVNKTECEVLELSPREALKTARFWLVWIAFVTSNHTFYIHLALYKEYGEQAISDDSMLITTGIISNVSTIFICPLVGIASDRIGIRNTSMILNAVHVCLCL
;
A
#
# COMPACT_ATOMS: atom_id res chain seq x y z
N MET A 1 -9.61 -3.37 28.42
CA MET A 1 -8.36 -4.14 28.59
C MET A 1 -8.18 -5.22 27.50
N ILE A 2 -9.15 -6.12 27.30
CA ILE A 2 -9.05 -7.23 26.32
C ILE A 2 -8.87 -6.74 24.86
N SER A 3 -9.58 -5.69 24.43
CA SER A 3 -9.45 -5.11 23.08
C SER A 3 -8.06 -4.50 22.82
N ILE A 4 -7.47 -3.84 23.82
CA ILE A 4 -6.13 -3.23 23.72
C ILE A 4 -5.06 -4.32 23.56
N TYR A 5 -5.14 -5.39 24.35
CA TYR A 5 -4.22 -6.50 24.24
C TYR A 5 -4.29 -7.19 22.87
N ARG A 6 -5.50 -7.35 22.31
CA ARG A 6 -5.69 -7.89 20.95
C ARG A 6 -5.00 -7.01 19.91
N ASN A 7 -5.28 -5.72 19.94
CA ASN A 7 -4.71 -4.76 19.01
C ASN A 7 -3.18 -4.73 19.10
N LEU A 8 -2.63 -4.84 20.31
CA LEU A 8 -1.19 -4.94 20.51
C LEU A 8 -0.61 -6.20 19.85
N LEU A 9 -1.22 -7.37 20.02
CA LEU A 9 -0.76 -8.61 19.36
C LEU A 9 -0.76 -8.49 17.84
N ILE A 10 -1.82 -7.93 17.26
CA ILE A 10 -1.94 -7.76 15.80
C ILE A 10 -0.89 -6.76 15.29
N LEU A 11 -0.68 -5.64 15.98
CA LEU A 11 0.34 -4.65 15.62
C LEU A 11 1.75 -5.23 15.70
N THR A 12 2.09 -5.90 16.80
CA THR A 12 3.38 -6.56 16.96
C THR A 12 3.57 -7.65 15.90
N GLY A 13 2.52 -8.41 15.59
CA GLY A 13 2.54 -9.42 14.56
C GLY A 13 2.81 -8.85 13.16
N ALA A 14 2.07 -7.81 12.77
CA ALA A 14 2.26 -7.11 11.49
C ALA A 14 3.64 -6.43 11.41
N PHE A 15 4.13 -5.85 12.51
CA PHE A 15 5.46 -5.25 12.60
C PHE A 15 6.58 -6.28 12.34
N LEU A 16 6.55 -7.44 13.01
CA LEU A 16 7.54 -8.49 12.82
C LEU A 16 7.46 -9.12 11.43
N HIS A 17 6.24 -9.31 10.94
CA HIS A 17 6.00 -9.84 9.60
C HIS A 17 6.57 -8.93 8.51
N ALA A 18 6.53 -7.62 8.71
CA ALA A 18 6.99 -6.65 7.73
C ALA A 18 8.52 -6.64 7.51
N PHE A 19 9.33 -7.27 8.37
CA PHE A 19 10.79 -7.25 8.30
C PHE A 19 11.38 -7.52 6.90
N PRO A 20 11.04 -8.63 6.22
CA PRO A 20 11.55 -8.94 4.90
C PRO A 20 10.95 -8.11 3.76
N VAL A 21 9.99 -7.21 3.98
CA VAL A 21 9.15 -6.62 2.91
C VAL A 21 9.91 -5.64 2.02
N CYS A 22 10.73 -4.72 2.54
CA CYS A 22 11.44 -3.74 1.71
C CYS A 22 12.71 -4.32 1.06
N MET A 23 12.59 -4.93 -0.12
CA MET A 23 13.77 -5.38 -0.88
C MET A 23 14.71 -4.26 -1.27
N PRO A 24 14.26 -3.15 -1.91
CA PRO A 24 15.16 -2.14 -2.43
C PRO A 24 16.06 -1.55 -1.34
N CYS A 25 15.52 -1.40 -0.12
CA CYS A 25 16.21 -0.78 1.01
C CYS A 25 17.47 -1.56 1.46
N PHE A 26 17.40 -2.91 1.54
CA PHE A 26 18.57 -3.71 1.93
C PHE A 26 19.36 -4.23 0.73
N PHE A 27 18.71 -4.45 -0.42
CA PHE A 27 19.37 -5.04 -1.59
C PHE A 27 20.43 -4.11 -2.19
N GLY A 28 20.24 -2.78 -2.12
CA GLY A 28 21.28 -1.82 -2.49
C GLY A 28 22.59 -1.98 -1.70
N ASN A 29 22.54 -2.51 -0.48
CA ASN A 29 23.74 -2.81 0.30
C ASN A 29 24.47 -4.08 -0.13
N VAL A 30 23.74 -5.01 -0.74
CA VAL A 30 24.22 -6.31 -1.19
C VAL A 30 24.68 -6.26 -2.64
N LEU A 31 24.17 -5.28 -3.40
CA LEU A 31 24.41 -5.09 -4.82
C LEU A 31 25.91 -5.06 -5.19
N PRO A 32 26.80 -4.32 -4.48
CA PRO A 32 28.23 -4.33 -4.80
C PRO A 32 28.90 -5.70 -4.66
N TYR A 33 28.47 -6.50 -3.67
CA TYR A 33 29.00 -7.85 -3.48
C TYR A 33 28.48 -8.82 -4.55
N LEU A 34 27.23 -8.66 -4.99
CA LEU A 34 26.68 -9.44 -6.11
C LEU A 34 27.36 -9.09 -7.43
N ASP A 35 27.52 -7.80 -7.74
CA ASP A 35 28.25 -7.34 -8.93
C ASP A 35 29.67 -7.90 -8.95
N SER A 36 30.37 -7.89 -7.80
CA SER A 36 31.70 -8.48 -7.66
C SER A 36 31.70 -10.00 -7.82
N TYR A 37 30.69 -10.69 -7.27
CA TYR A 37 30.52 -12.13 -7.39
C TYR A 37 30.33 -12.56 -8.86
N TYR A 38 29.47 -11.85 -9.59
CA TYR A 38 29.24 -12.13 -11.02
C TYR A 38 30.42 -11.74 -11.90
N TYR A 39 31.15 -10.68 -11.55
CA TYR A 39 32.37 -10.31 -12.27
C TYR A 39 33.45 -11.40 -12.17
N GLU A 40 33.67 -11.97 -10.97
CA GLU A 40 34.59 -13.09 -10.76
C GLU A 40 34.14 -14.36 -11.50
N HIS A 41 32.83 -14.59 -11.63
CA HIS A 41 32.26 -15.77 -12.28
C HIS A 41 31.80 -15.52 -13.73
N ARG A 42 32.22 -14.42 -14.35
CA ARG A 42 31.73 -13.97 -15.67
C ARG A 42 31.95 -15.00 -16.79
N GLU A 43 33.04 -15.75 -16.74
CA GLU A 43 33.35 -16.80 -17.74
C GLU A 43 32.42 -18.01 -17.66
N LYS A 44 31.78 -18.22 -16.50
CA LYS A 44 30.83 -19.31 -16.27
C LYS A 44 29.38 -18.88 -16.41
N THR A 45 29.15 -17.58 -16.59
CA THR A 45 27.79 -17.00 -16.65
C THR A 45 27.30 -17.08 -18.08
N SER A 46 26.12 -17.68 -18.29
CA SER A 46 25.56 -17.85 -19.64
C SER A 46 25.12 -16.53 -20.28
N LEU A 47 24.40 -15.70 -19.52
CA LEU A 47 23.91 -14.39 -19.92
C LEU A 47 24.06 -13.41 -18.76
N TYR A 48 24.95 -12.43 -18.93
CA TYR A 48 25.14 -11.39 -17.94
C TYR A 48 24.02 -10.36 -18.02
N VAL A 49 23.28 -10.22 -16.92
CA VAL A 49 22.34 -9.13 -16.66
C VAL A 49 22.68 -8.50 -15.33
N SER A 50 22.41 -7.20 -15.17
CA SER A 50 22.64 -6.55 -13.88
C SER A 50 21.78 -7.21 -12.80
N PRO A 51 22.35 -7.63 -11.65
CA PRO A 51 21.59 -8.23 -10.56
C PRO A 51 20.54 -7.28 -9.96
N LEU A 52 20.62 -5.98 -10.25
CA LEU A 52 19.58 -4.99 -9.94
C LEU A 52 18.21 -5.35 -10.54
N TRP A 53 18.17 -6.08 -11.67
CA TRP A 53 16.91 -6.56 -12.27
C TRP A 53 16.09 -7.41 -11.29
N THR A 54 16.73 -8.05 -10.32
CA THR A 54 16.06 -8.81 -9.25
C THR A 54 15.09 -7.94 -8.45
N VAL A 55 15.49 -6.71 -8.11
CA VAL A 55 14.63 -5.76 -7.41
C VAL A 55 13.46 -5.36 -8.29
N SER A 56 13.70 -5.08 -9.57
CA SER A 56 12.68 -4.69 -10.54
C SER A 56 11.64 -5.79 -10.77
N VAL A 57 12.08 -7.04 -10.95
CA VAL A 57 11.20 -8.20 -11.11
C VAL A 57 10.40 -8.43 -9.82
N SER A 58 11.04 -8.32 -8.65
CA SER A 58 10.35 -8.47 -7.37
C SER A 58 9.27 -7.40 -7.16
N LEU A 59 9.54 -6.14 -7.50
CA LEU A 59 8.55 -5.07 -7.38
C LEU A 59 7.40 -5.24 -8.38
N THR A 60 7.71 -5.64 -9.62
CA THR A 60 6.69 -5.86 -10.65
C THR A 60 5.75 -6.99 -10.26
N THR A 61 6.30 -8.13 -9.85
CA THR A 61 5.53 -9.30 -9.41
C THR A 61 4.78 -9.04 -8.11
N PHE A 62 5.35 -8.24 -7.19
CA PHE A 62 4.65 -7.73 -5.99
C PHE A 62 3.34 -7.03 -6.34
N ILE A 63 3.39 -6.04 -7.23
CA ILE A 63 2.21 -5.25 -7.62
C ILE A 63 1.19 -6.12 -8.37
N LEU A 64 1.65 -6.97 -9.29
CA LEU A 64 0.76 -7.87 -10.04
C LEU A 64 0.06 -8.87 -9.11
N SER A 65 0.78 -9.45 -8.14
CA SER A 65 0.21 -10.43 -7.22
C SER A 65 -0.77 -9.82 -6.23
N MET A 66 -0.63 -8.53 -5.87
CA MET A 66 -1.65 -7.84 -5.08
C MET A 66 -3.04 -7.89 -5.73
N MET A 67 -3.14 -7.85 -7.06
CA MET A 67 -4.42 -7.92 -7.78
C MET A 67 -5.14 -9.26 -7.60
N PHE A 68 -4.39 -10.34 -7.38
CA PHE A 68 -4.93 -11.69 -7.19
C PHE A 68 -5.24 -12.02 -5.72
N THR A 69 -4.97 -11.10 -4.79
CA THR A 69 -5.17 -11.31 -3.35
C THR A 69 -6.61 -11.66 -3.01
N SER A 70 -7.59 -10.91 -3.54
CA SER A 70 -9.01 -11.10 -3.20
C SER A 70 -9.54 -12.49 -3.58
N PRO A 71 -9.33 -13.00 -4.82
CA PRO A 71 -9.70 -14.37 -5.16
C PRO A 71 -9.03 -15.44 -4.27
N ILE A 72 -7.75 -15.27 -3.95
CA ILE A 72 -6.99 -16.20 -3.10
C ILE A 72 -7.58 -16.22 -1.69
N GLU A 73 -7.87 -15.05 -1.13
CA GLU A 73 -8.47 -14.90 0.19
C GLU A 73 -9.85 -15.53 0.25
N HIS A 74 -10.71 -15.29 -0.74
CA HIS A 74 -12.06 -15.85 -0.76
C HIS A 74 -12.05 -17.39 -0.80
N ARG A 75 -11.05 -17.99 -1.46
CA ARG A 75 -10.93 -19.44 -1.59
C ARG A 75 -10.35 -20.12 -0.36
N PHE A 76 -9.32 -19.54 0.26
CA PHE A 76 -8.54 -20.20 1.33
C PHE A 76 -8.71 -19.55 2.70
N GLY A 77 -9.26 -18.35 2.77
CA GLY A 77 -9.31 -17.52 3.97
C GLY A 77 -7.99 -16.80 4.25
N ILE A 78 -8.09 -15.67 4.95
CA ILE A 78 -6.96 -14.76 5.20
C ILE A 78 -5.75 -15.44 5.84
N HIS A 79 -5.93 -16.26 6.89
CA HIS A 79 -4.81 -16.85 7.63
C HIS A 79 -4.08 -17.94 6.86
N ALA A 80 -4.80 -18.80 6.14
CA ALA A 80 -4.17 -19.84 5.32
C ALA A 80 -3.40 -19.21 4.15
N SER A 81 -3.95 -18.15 3.54
CA SER A 81 -3.28 -17.39 2.48
C SER A 81 -2.01 -16.70 2.98
N ILE A 82 -2.03 -16.10 4.18
CA ILE A 82 -0.83 -15.51 4.81
C ILE A 82 0.23 -16.60 5.01
N LEU A 83 -0.13 -17.73 5.64
CA LEU A 83 0.83 -18.80 5.92
C LEU A 83 1.43 -19.42 4.64
N ALA A 84 0.62 -19.63 3.61
CA ALA A 84 1.08 -20.15 2.32
C ALA A 84 2.04 -19.16 1.64
N GLY A 85 1.74 -17.86 1.70
CA GLY A 85 2.66 -16.82 1.28
C GLY A 85 3.96 -16.85 2.08
N ASP A 86 3.91 -16.95 3.41
CA ASP A 86 5.12 -16.94 4.24
C ASP A 86 6.07 -18.11 3.94
N ILE A 87 5.52 -19.29 3.63
CA ILE A 87 6.28 -20.44 3.16
C ILE A 87 6.94 -20.14 1.81
N LEU A 88 6.19 -19.57 0.87
CA LEU A 88 6.71 -19.19 -0.45
C LEU A 88 7.81 -18.11 -0.35
N LEU A 89 7.62 -17.11 0.51
CA LEU A 89 8.61 -16.08 0.80
C LEU A 89 9.89 -16.66 1.37
N SER A 90 9.78 -17.53 2.38
CA SER A 90 10.94 -18.17 2.99
C SER A 90 11.69 -19.06 2.00
N PHE A 91 10.94 -19.84 1.21
CA PHE A 91 11.50 -20.69 0.16
C PHE A 91 12.26 -19.87 -0.90
N SER A 92 11.77 -18.67 -1.25
CA SER A 92 12.44 -17.78 -2.21
C SER A 92 13.87 -17.41 -1.78
N PHE A 93 14.15 -17.29 -0.48
CA PHE A 93 15.50 -17.03 0.02
C PHE A 93 16.38 -18.29 -0.02
N PHE A 94 15.84 -19.45 0.39
CA PHE A 94 16.60 -20.70 0.43
C PHE A 94 17.00 -21.21 -0.95
N ILE A 95 16.19 -20.96 -1.99
CA ILE A 95 16.51 -21.41 -3.35
C ILE A 95 17.72 -20.65 -3.94
N VAL A 96 18.06 -19.46 -3.43
CA VAL A 96 19.15 -18.62 -3.95
C VAL A 96 20.48 -19.37 -4.01
N GLN A 97 20.80 -20.21 -3.02
CA GLN A 97 22.05 -20.99 -2.99
C GLN A 97 22.28 -21.85 -4.26
N PHE A 98 21.20 -22.26 -4.93
CA PHE A 98 21.26 -23.08 -6.14
C PHE A 98 21.28 -22.25 -7.42
N ILE A 99 20.62 -21.09 -7.42
CA ILE A 99 20.40 -20.28 -8.63
C ILE A 99 21.33 -19.06 -8.74
N ILE A 100 22.02 -18.68 -7.66
CA ILE A 100 22.82 -17.43 -7.59
C ILE A 100 23.92 -17.35 -8.65
N LYS A 101 24.38 -18.48 -9.20
CA LYS A 101 25.40 -18.49 -10.26
C LYS A 101 24.93 -17.82 -11.55
N GLU A 102 23.62 -17.79 -11.80
CA GLU A 102 23.04 -17.17 -13.00
C GLU A 102 22.23 -15.92 -12.60
N PRO A 103 22.65 -14.70 -12.99
CA PRO A 103 22.00 -13.46 -12.55
C PRO A 103 20.56 -13.34 -13.09
N LEU A 104 20.29 -13.86 -14.29
CA LEU A 104 18.94 -13.91 -14.82
C LEU A 104 18.03 -14.85 -14.00
N ALA A 105 18.56 -15.99 -13.55
CA ALA A 105 17.81 -16.92 -12.71
C ALA A 105 17.53 -16.30 -11.34
N LEU A 106 18.50 -15.60 -10.75
CA LEU A 106 18.28 -14.80 -9.53
C LEU A 106 17.14 -13.80 -9.74
N ALA A 107 17.15 -13.05 -10.83
CA ALA A 107 16.12 -12.04 -11.10
C ALA A 107 14.72 -12.65 -11.26
N LEU A 108 14.58 -13.68 -12.10
CA LEU A 108 13.28 -14.27 -12.42
C LEU A 108 12.73 -15.16 -11.31
N ILE A 109 13.56 -16.03 -10.72
CA ILE A 109 13.13 -17.01 -9.73
C ILE A 109 13.06 -16.35 -8.36
N PHE A 110 14.19 -15.86 -7.82
CA PHE A 110 14.16 -15.24 -6.49
C PHE A 110 13.33 -13.96 -6.49
N GLY A 111 13.57 -13.05 -7.45
CA GLY A 111 12.79 -11.82 -7.56
C GLY A 111 11.28 -12.12 -7.73
N GLY A 112 10.94 -13.01 -8.67
CA GLY A 112 9.55 -13.36 -8.97
C GLY A 112 8.80 -14.07 -7.84
N LEU A 113 9.37 -15.13 -7.24
CA LEU A 113 8.73 -15.82 -6.10
C LEU A 113 8.57 -14.90 -4.91
N ARG A 114 9.62 -14.15 -4.57
CA ARG A 114 9.60 -13.21 -3.44
C ARG A 114 8.55 -12.14 -3.66
N GLY A 115 8.55 -11.51 -4.84
CA GLY A 115 7.60 -10.44 -5.16
C GLY A 115 6.16 -10.95 -5.13
N ALA A 116 5.88 -12.06 -5.79
CA ALA A 116 4.55 -12.65 -5.81
C ALA A 116 4.03 -12.96 -4.40
N SER A 117 4.89 -13.53 -3.57
CA SER A 117 4.58 -13.83 -2.17
C SER A 117 4.27 -12.58 -1.36
N VAL A 118 5.17 -11.60 -1.37
CA VAL A 118 5.00 -10.35 -0.61
C VAL A 118 3.74 -9.61 -1.07
N GLY A 119 3.38 -9.70 -2.36
CA GLY A 119 2.21 -9.03 -2.93
C GLY A 119 0.92 -9.48 -2.29
N VAL A 120 0.71 -10.80 -2.25
CA VAL A 120 -0.48 -11.38 -1.61
C VAL A 120 -0.49 -11.07 -0.11
N VAL A 121 0.62 -11.35 0.58
CA VAL A 121 0.65 -11.27 2.04
C VAL A 121 0.52 -9.83 2.54
N TYR A 122 1.21 -8.87 1.93
CA TYR A 122 1.12 -7.45 2.29
C TYR A 122 -0.33 -6.94 2.21
N ALA A 123 -1.03 -7.24 1.10
CA ALA A 123 -2.42 -6.83 0.91
C ALA A 123 -3.36 -7.41 1.98
N LEU A 124 -3.15 -8.68 2.36
CA LEU A 124 -3.93 -9.32 3.42
C LEU A 124 -3.68 -8.72 4.81
N ILE A 125 -2.41 -8.42 5.13
CA ILE A 125 -2.07 -7.81 6.44
C ILE A 125 -2.62 -6.40 6.53
N VAL A 126 -2.51 -5.59 5.47
CA VAL A 126 -3.13 -4.26 5.42
C VAL A 126 -4.63 -4.38 5.63
N LYS A 127 -5.30 -5.30 4.93
CA LYS A 127 -6.74 -5.55 5.12
C LYS A 127 -7.06 -5.89 6.59
N LEU A 128 -6.31 -6.80 7.20
CA LEU A 128 -6.49 -7.20 8.60
C LEU A 128 -6.33 -6.00 9.55
N LEU A 129 -5.30 -5.17 9.35
CA LEU A 129 -5.05 -3.98 10.17
C LEU A 129 -6.20 -2.97 10.05
N LEU A 130 -6.69 -2.71 8.84
CA LEU A 130 -7.79 -1.79 8.61
C LEU A 130 -9.12 -2.29 9.19
N GLN A 131 -9.37 -3.60 9.15
CA GLN A 131 -10.56 -4.20 9.76
C GLN A 131 -10.52 -4.14 11.30
N GLU A 132 -9.35 -4.37 11.89
CA GLU A 132 -9.20 -4.41 13.35
C GLU A 132 -9.00 -3.02 13.96
N MET A 133 -8.55 -2.03 13.16
CA MET A 133 -8.28 -0.66 13.59
C MET A 133 -8.84 0.40 12.62
N PRO A 134 -10.16 0.43 12.37
CA PRO A 134 -10.76 1.30 11.35
C PRO A 134 -10.52 2.80 11.60
N ASN A 135 -10.47 3.22 12.87
CA ASN A 135 -10.26 4.63 13.24
C ASN A 135 -8.76 5.02 13.35
N HIS A 136 -7.84 4.05 13.26
CA HIS A 136 -6.41 4.25 13.44
C HIS A 136 -5.61 3.48 12.38
N GLY A 137 -6.19 3.38 11.17
CA GLY A 137 -5.65 2.56 10.08
C GLY A 137 -4.32 3.07 9.57
N GLY A 138 -4.15 4.40 9.51
CA GLY A 138 -2.90 5.06 9.16
C GLY A 138 -1.80 4.78 10.18
N PHE A 139 -2.09 4.91 11.48
CA PHE A 139 -1.15 4.54 12.53
C PHE A 139 -0.76 3.06 12.45
N ALA A 140 -1.72 2.16 12.28
CA ALA A 140 -1.47 0.73 12.16
C ALA A 140 -0.58 0.38 10.95
N ALA A 141 -0.88 0.96 9.78
CA ALA A 141 -0.05 0.83 8.58
C ALA A 141 1.34 1.46 8.76
N GLY A 142 1.44 2.57 9.49
CA GLY A 142 2.70 3.23 9.84
C GLY A 142 3.59 2.35 10.74
N ILE A 143 3.02 1.67 11.73
CA ILE A 143 3.74 0.69 12.56
C ILE A 143 4.21 -0.50 11.71
N MET A 144 3.36 -1.06 10.86
CA MET A 144 3.76 -2.12 9.94
C MET A 144 4.92 -1.67 9.03
N SER A 145 4.84 -0.45 8.48
CA SER A 145 5.90 0.14 7.65
C SER A 145 7.22 0.30 8.43
N ALA A 146 7.17 0.74 9.69
CA ALA A 146 8.36 0.82 10.55
C ALA A 146 9.03 -0.55 10.75
N GLY A 147 8.26 -1.63 10.82
CA GLY A 147 8.77 -2.99 10.88
C GLY A 147 9.64 -3.36 9.68
N SER A 148 9.24 -2.96 8.48
CA SER A 148 10.02 -3.15 7.25
C SER A 148 11.36 -2.41 7.27
N THR A 149 11.37 -1.21 7.87
CA THR A 149 12.59 -0.42 8.05
C THR A 149 13.51 -1.02 9.12
N VAL A 150 12.98 -1.54 10.22
CA VAL A 150 13.75 -2.30 11.23
C VAL A 150 14.36 -3.56 10.60
N GLY A 151 13.58 -4.31 9.82
CA GLY A 151 14.08 -5.46 9.08
C GLY A 151 15.18 -5.10 8.09
N THR A 152 15.07 -3.95 7.42
CA THR A 152 16.13 -3.42 6.56
C THR A 152 17.42 -3.19 7.34
N VAL A 153 17.38 -2.48 8.48
CA VAL A 153 18.57 -2.26 9.32
C VAL A 153 19.19 -3.59 9.74
N LEU A 154 18.37 -4.55 10.15
CA LEU A 154 18.83 -5.89 10.51
C LEU A 154 19.53 -6.57 9.33
N PHE A 155 18.94 -6.53 8.14
CA PHE A 155 19.48 -7.22 6.95
C PHE A 155 20.77 -6.57 6.46
N ILE A 156 20.86 -5.25 6.51
CA ILE A 156 22.10 -4.51 6.23
C ILE A 156 23.20 -4.92 7.22
N GLY A 157 22.89 -4.95 8.52
CA GLY A 157 23.84 -5.38 9.54
C GLY A 157 24.30 -6.83 9.36
N VAL A 158 23.38 -7.73 9.00
CA VAL A 158 23.68 -9.14 8.68
C VAL A 158 24.55 -9.24 7.42
N ALA A 159 24.32 -8.39 6.40
CA ALA A 159 25.16 -8.36 5.20
C ALA A 159 26.61 -8.04 5.56
N PHE A 160 26.83 -7.01 6.40
CA PHE A 160 28.15 -6.66 6.89
C PHE A 160 28.78 -7.80 7.70
N ALA A 161 28.05 -8.35 8.68
CA ALA A 161 28.57 -9.38 9.58
C ALA A 161 28.88 -10.71 8.87
N VAL A 162 28.09 -11.08 7.85
CA VAL A 162 28.26 -12.34 7.11
C VAL A 162 29.23 -12.17 5.95
N ILE A 163 29.05 -11.16 5.10
CA ILE A 163 29.82 -11.01 3.86
C ILE A 163 31.16 -10.33 4.15
N ASN A 164 31.15 -9.16 4.79
CA ASN A 164 32.34 -8.32 4.97
C ASN A 164 32.69 -7.97 6.44
N PRO A 165 32.83 -8.96 7.35
CA PRO A 165 33.04 -8.69 8.78
C PRO A 165 34.37 -7.98 9.10
N SER A 166 35.35 -8.07 8.19
CA SER A 166 36.65 -7.43 8.35
C SER A 166 36.72 -6.05 7.69
N ASN A 167 35.60 -5.50 7.23
CA ASN A 167 35.52 -4.21 6.53
C ASN A 167 36.56 -4.09 5.40
N LYS A 168 36.71 -5.14 4.60
CA LYS A 168 37.57 -5.11 3.41
C LYS A 168 37.06 -4.04 2.46
N LYS A 169 37.99 -3.35 1.81
CA LYS A 169 37.69 -2.31 0.83
C LYS A 169 37.68 -2.92 -0.57
N PRO A 170 36.85 -2.41 -1.49
CA PRO A 170 36.89 -2.84 -2.86
C PRO A 170 38.24 -2.44 -3.48
N ASP A 171 38.88 -3.38 -4.15
CA ASP A 171 40.30 -3.33 -4.53
C ASP A 171 40.52 -3.38 -6.04
N LEU A 172 39.49 -3.77 -6.80
CA LEU A 172 39.55 -3.89 -8.25
C LEU A 172 38.72 -2.78 -8.91
N LYS A 173 39.36 -1.94 -9.72
CA LYS A 173 38.67 -0.94 -10.57
C LYS A 173 38.65 -1.42 -12.01
N VAL A 174 37.45 -1.56 -12.57
CA VAL A 174 37.24 -1.92 -13.98
C VAL A 174 36.26 -0.93 -14.56
N ASP A 175 36.70 -0.21 -15.58
CA ASP A 175 35.98 0.91 -16.18
C ASP A 175 35.57 1.95 -15.10
N ASN A 176 34.27 2.25 -15.00
CA ASN A 176 33.71 3.16 -14.00
C ASN A 176 33.09 2.45 -12.79
N LYS A 177 33.45 1.17 -12.54
CA LYS A 177 32.97 0.37 -11.42
C LYS A 177 34.11 -0.14 -10.54
N VAL A 178 33.81 -0.31 -9.26
CA VAL A 178 34.74 -0.88 -8.27
C VAL A 178 34.17 -2.21 -7.78
N TYR A 179 35.03 -3.20 -7.62
CA TYR A 179 34.69 -4.58 -7.25
C TYR A 179 35.58 -5.09 -6.12
N PHE A 180 35.09 -6.11 -5.42
CA PHE A 180 35.84 -6.90 -4.45
C PHE A 180 36.45 -8.14 -5.14
N SER A 181 37.78 -8.31 -5.09
CA SER A 181 38.47 -9.46 -5.69
C SER A 181 38.58 -10.68 -4.76
N ASP A 182 38.36 -10.49 -3.46
CA ASP A 182 38.55 -11.55 -2.45
C ASP A 182 37.51 -12.67 -2.58
N LYS A 183 37.95 -13.82 -3.09
CA LYS A 183 37.12 -15.02 -3.26
C LYS A 183 36.46 -15.50 -1.97
N ASN A 184 37.11 -15.33 -0.81
CA ASN A 184 36.52 -15.75 0.47
C ASN A 184 35.32 -14.86 0.85
N LEU A 185 35.38 -13.56 0.55
CA LEU A 185 34.27 -12.63 0.73
C LEU A 185 33.13 -12.99 -0.23
N LEU A 186 33.44 -13.21 -1.51
CA LEU A 186 32.45 -13.54 -2.54
C LEU A 186 31.73 -14.87 -2.27
N ASN A 187 32.45 -15.88 -1.77
CA ASN A 187 31.86 -17.19 -1.43
C ASN A 187 30.86 -17.14 -0.25
N ARG A 188 30.79 -16.02 0.50
CA ARG A 188 29.83 -15.82 1.60
C ARG A 188 28.52 -15.20 1.13
N VAL A 189 28.45 -14.68 -0.10
CA VAL A 189 27.23 -14.06 -0.66
C VAL A 189 26.06 -15.05 -0.72
N PRO A 190 26.21 -16.32 -1.18
CA PRO A 190 25.11 -17.29 -1.14
C PRO A 190 24.66 -17.58 0.30
N THR A 191 25.59 -17.72 1.24
CA THR A 191 25.31 -17.97 2.67
C THR A 191 24.49 -16.84 3.29
N TYR A 192 24.74 -15.60 2.91
CA TYR A 192 23.95 -14.45 3.36
C TYR A 192 22.45 -14.62 3.05
N PHE A 193 22.08 -15.06 1.83
CA PHE A 193 20.68 -15.29 1.48
C PHE A 193 20.05 -16.43 2.29
N THR A 194 20.81 -17.47 2.60
CA THR A 194 20.36 -18.55 3.50
C THR A 194 20.09 -18.04 4.91
N VAL A 195 20.96 -17.19 5.46
CA VAL A 195 20.77 -16.55 6.77
C VAL A 195 19.54 -15.64 6.76
N LEU A 196 19.36 -14.83 5.70
CA LEU A 196 18.15 -14.02 5.54
C LEU A 196 16.88 -14.88 5.46
N GLY A 197 16.93 -16.03 4.80
CA GLY A 197 15.82 -16.98 4.74
C GLY A 197 15.42 -17.50 6.12
N ALA A 198 16.39 -17.81 6.98
CA ALA A 198 16.12 -18.23 8.36
C ALA A 198 15.51 -17.11 9.21
N ILE A 199 16.05 -15.89 9.12
CA ILE A 199 15.50 -14.72 9.83
C ILE A 199 14.07 -14.42 9.34
N THR A 200 13.86 -14.46 8.02
CA THR A 200 12.56 -14.25 7.38
C THR A 200 11.55 -15.28 7.86
N ALA A 201 11.88 -16.57 7.81
CA ALA A 201 10.99 -17.64 8.26
C ALA A 201 10.62 -17.49 9.74
N ALA A 202 11.58 -17.12 10.59
CA ALA A 202 11.32 -16.89 12.01
C ALA A 202 10.41 -15.68 12.23
N SER A 203 10.72 -14.52 11.61
CA SER A 203 9.96 -13.29 11.84
C SER A 203 8.54 -13.35 11.28
N THR A 204 8.35 -13.95 10.10
CA THR A 204 7.02 -14.10 9.49
C THR A 204 6.18 -15.14 10.21
N LEU A 205 6.76 -16.27 10.65
CA LEU A 205 6.03 -17.28 11.42
C LEU A 205 5.57 -16.74 12.77
N ILE A 206 6.45 -16.03 13.50
CA ILE A 206 6.09 -15.39 14.77
C ILE A 206 5.03 -14.31 14.52
N GLY A 207 5.22 -13.49 13.49
CA GLY A 207 4.28 -12.43 13.11
C GLY A 207 2.89 -12.97 12.77
N ALA A 208 2.81 -14.00 11.93
CA ALA A 208 1.58 -14.67 11.54
C ALA A 208 0.88 -15.33 12.73
N ALA A 209 1.65 -15.97 13.64
CA ALA A 209 1.09 -16.56 14.85
C ALA A 209 0.47 -15.50 15.77
N LEU A 210 1.14 -14.37 15.99
CA LEU A 210 0.60 -13.26 16.80
C LEU A 210 -0.67 -12.66 16.18
N MET A 211 -0.66 -12.42 14.87
CA MET A 211 -1.85 -11.93 14.15
C MET A 211 -3.01 -12.92 14.22
N TYR A 212 -2.76 -14.23 14.06
CA TYR A 212 -3.77 -15.27 14.18
C TYR A 212 -4.38 -15.34 15.59
N ILE A 213 -3.55 -15.27 16.63
CA ILE A 213 -4.03 -15.27 18.02
C ILE A 213 -4.85 -14.02 18.31
N GLY A 214 -4.41 -12.86 17.79
CA GLY A 214 -5.13 -11.61 17.90
C GLY A 214 -6.50 -11.65 17.23
N SER A 215 -6.58 -12.06 15.97
CA SER A 215 -7.81 -12.00 15.16
C SER A 215 -8.87 -13.05 15.50
N LYS A 216 -8.50 -14.18 16.14
CA LYS A 216 -9.35 -15.38 16.34
C LYS A 216 -10.70 -15.13 17.04
N LYS A 217 -10.90 -14.02 17.76
CA LYS A 217 -12.16 -13.73 18.47
C LYS A 217 -13.18 -12.90 17.68
N HIS A 218 -12.81 -12.20 16.62
CA HIS A 218 -13.77 -11.43 15.80
C HIS A 218 -14.56 -12.32 14.83
N PHE A 219 -13.95 -13.44 14.40
CA PHE A 219 -14.52 -14.38 13.43
C PHE A 219 -15.84 -15.05 13.89
N HIS A 220 -16.06 -15.17 15.20
CA HIS A 220 -17.34 -15.69 15.72
C HIS A 220 -18.45 -14.62 15.72
N MET A 221 -18.10 -13.36 16.02
CA MET A 221 -19.08 -12.26 16.08
C MET A 221 -19.49 -11.75 14.69
N ASP A 222 -18.57 -11.66 13.71
CA ASP A 222 -18.93 -11.25 12.34
C ASP A 222 -19.73 -12.32 11.60
N LYS A 223 -19.46 -13.61 11.88
CA LYS A 223 -20.23 -14.71 11.29
C LYS A 223 -21.64 -14.78 11.88
N GLU A 224 -21.82 -14.45 13.16
CA GLU A 224 -23.14 -14.21 13.75
C GLU A 224 -23.83 -13.00 13.14
N LYS A 225 -23.18 -11.82 13.10
CA LYS A 225 -23.75 -10.59 12.50
C LYS A 225 -24.15 -10.77 11.04
N THR A 226 -23.30 -11.37 10.22
CA THR A 226 -23.58 -11.61 8.79
C THR A 226 -24.73 -12.60 8.59
N ASN A 227 -24.88 -13.60 9.49
CA ASN A 227 -26.01 -14.52 9.47
C ASN A 227 -27.30 -13.86 9.98
N THR A 228 -27.21 -12.97 10.98
CA THR A 228 -28.33 -12.15 11.48
C THR A 228 -28.80 -11.17 10.42
N ASP A 229 -27.89 -10.47 9.73
CA ASP A 229 -28.23 -9.54 8.65
C ASP A 229 -28.85 -10.28 7.46
N LYS A 230 -28.28 -11.42 7.03
CA LYS A 230 -28.91 -12.28 6.01
C LYS A 230 -30.32 -12.74 6.42
N SER A 231 -30.50 -13.14 7.68
CA SER A 231 -31.83 -13.49 8.22
C SER A 231 -32.81 -12.31 8.19
N ILE A 232 -32.35 -11.09 8.47
CA ILE A 232 -33.18 -9.88 8.44
C ILE A 232 -33.57 -9.53 7.00
N TYR A 233 -32.65 -9.61 6.04
CA TYR A 233 -32.95 -9.38 4.63
C TYR A 233 -33.88 -10.45 4.03
N GLU A 234 -33.73 -11.72 4.40
CA GLU A 234 -34.64 -12.80 4.00
C GLU A 234 -36.04 -12.63 4.60
N GLN A 235 -36.13 -12.18 5.86
CA GLN A 235 -37.42 -11.85 6.50
C GLN A 235 -38.11 -10.65 5.85
N LEU A 236 -37.37 -9.59 5.51
CA LEU A 236 -37.88 -8.41 4.81
C LEU A 236 -38.35 -8.75 3.38
N ALA A 237 -37.62 -9.62 2.67
CA ALA A 237 -38.02 -10.11 1.35
C ALA A 237 -39.32 -10.94 1.42
N SER A 238 -39.46 -11.82 2.42
CA SER A 238 -40.68 -12.63 2.61
C SER A 238 -41.93 -11.81 2.98
N ASN A 239 -41.75 -10.68 3.68
CA ASN A 239 -42.84 -9.77 4.02
C ASN A 239 -43.24 -8.86 2.84
N SER A 240 -42.31 -8.56 1.92
CA SER A 240 -42.59 -7.85 0.67
C SER A 240 -43.51 -8.65 -0.25
N ASP A 241 -43.35 -9.98 -0.31
CA ASP A 241 -44.18 -10.85 -1.15
C ASP A 241 -45.60 -11.05 -0.60
N LYS A 242 -45.80 -10.94 0.73
CA LYS A 242 -47.14 -10.89 1.33
C LYS A 242 -47.91 -9.61 0.99
N CYS A 243 -47.22 -8.53 0.65
CA CYS A 243 -47.86 -7.25 0.31
C CYS A 243 -48.31 -7.18 -1.17
N LYS A 244 -47.97 -8.17 -2.01
CA LYS A 244 -48.36 -8.23 -3.43
C LYS A 244 -49.61 -9.05 -3.73
N THR A 245 -50.29 -9.60 -2.72
CA THR A 245 -51.53 -10.39 -2.89
C THR A 245 -52.82 -9.61 -2.56
N LEU A 246 -52.77 -8.28 -2.47
CA LEU A 246 -53.96 -7.45 -2.38
C LEU A 246 -53.86 -6.26 -3.36
N GLY A 247 -54.50 -6.37 -4.52
CA GLY A 247 -54.61 -5.26 -5.48
C GLY A 247 -54.66 -5.67 -6.94
N THR A 248 -55.66 -6.45 -7.33
CA THR A 248 -56.00 -6.71 -8.74
C THR A 248 -56.80 -5.52 -9.28
N VAL A 249 -56.28 -4.74 -10.23
CA VAL A 249 -57.08 -4.05 -11.26
C VAL A 249 -56.30 -3.95 -12.58
N GLU A 250 -57.03 -4.18 -13.66
CA GLU A 250 -56.70 -4.52 -15.03
C GLU A 250 -56.04 -3.45 -15.95
N LYS A 251 -55.45 -3.98 -17.05
CA LYS A 251 -55.37 -3.47 -18.46
C LYS A 251 -54.47 -2.24 -18.71
N LYS A 252 -53.73 -2.10 -19.83
CA LYS A 252 -53.75 -2.74 -21.16
C LYS A 252 -52.42 -2.46 -21.88
N GLU A 253 -52.05 -3.40 -22.75
CA GLU A 253 -50.92 -3.38 -23.67
C GLU A 253 -51.26 -2.63 -24.98
N GLN A 254 -50.33 -1.85 -25.56
CA GLN A 254 -50.19 -1.61 -27.01
C GLN A 254 -48.93 -0.77 -27.40
N THR A 255 -48.14 -1.33 -28.31
CA THR A 255 -47.12 -0.72 -29.21
C THR A 255 -47.66 -0.82 -30.67
N PRO A 256 -47.02 -0.33 -31.79
CA PRO A 256 -45.96 0.69 -32.05
C PRO A 256 -46.15 1.56 -33.37
N LEU A 257 -45.10 2.34 -33.76
CA LEU A 257 -44.72 2.90 -35.12
C LEU A 257 -45.36 4.24 -35.59
N LYS A 258 -44.74 5.20 -36.32
CA LYS A 258 -43.48 5.33 -37.10
C LYS A 258 -43.19 6.82 -37.48
N VAL A 259 -41.91 7.21 -37.42
CA VAL A 259 -41.07 8.09 -38.31
C VAL A 259 -41.64 9.36 -38.97
N SER A 260 -40.96 10.51 -38.76
CA SER A 260 -40.57 11.51 -39.77
C SER A 260 -39.48 12.46 -39.21
N ASP A 261 -38.34 12.59 -39.91
CA ASP A 261 -37.27 13.61 -39.78
C ASP A 261 -37.33 14.53 -41.04
N PRO A 262 -36.62 15.68 -41.21
CA PRO A 262 -35.41 16.14 -40.49
C PRO A 262 -35.26 17.68 -40.20
N GLN A 263 -34.19 18.00 -39.44
CA GLN A 263 -33.38 19.26 -39.36
C GLN A 263 -33.76 20.38 -38.36
N LEU A 264 -32.92 20.61 -37.34
CA LEU A 264 -32.00 21.78 -37.25
C LEU A 264 -31.01 21.62 -36.07
N TYR A 265 -29.73 21.93 -36.31
CA TYR A 265 -28.57 21.77 -35.42
C TYR A 265 -28.33 23.02 -34.57
N GLY A 266 -28.10 22.87 -33.25
CA GLY A 266 -27.63 23.97 -32.38
C GLY A 266 -27.63 23.67 -30.88
N ASP A 267 -26.42 23.47 -30.33
CA ASP A 267 -25.96 23.62 -28.93
C ASP A 267 -26.62 22.84 -27.77
N ASN A 268 -25.88 21.83 -27.30
CA ASN A 268 -26.20 20.96 -26.16
C ASN A 268 -26.22 21.71 -24.81
N GLU A 269 -27.39 21.74 -24.17
CA GLU A 269 -27.61 22.20 -22.78
C GLU A 269 -26.81 21.40 -21.73
N GLN A 270 -26.34 20.21 -22.08
CA GLN A 270 -25.67 19.27 -21.18
C GLN A 270 -24.23 19.67 -20.78
N ASP A 271 -23.54 20.50 -21.58
CA ASP A 271 -22.18 21.01 -21.24
C ASP A 271 -22.23 22.20 -20.26
N ARG A 272 -23.35 22.95 -20.24
CA ARG A 272 -23.54 24.08 -19.33
C ARG A 272 -23.79 23.62 -17.89
N ASP A 273 -24.59 22.57 -17.70
CA ASP A 273 -24.84 21.99 -16.38
C ASP A 273 -23.60 21.31 -15.78
N PHE A 274 -22.78 20.68 -16.62
CA PHE A 274 -21.52 20.08 -16.19
C PHE A 274 -20.51 21.11 -15.68
N LYS A 275 -20.35 22.23 -16.42
CA LYS A 275 -19.48 23.34 -15.99
C LYS A 275 -20.03 24.09 -14.77
N ALA A 276 -21.35 24.27 -14.67
CA ALA A 276 -21.99 24.91 -13.52
C ALA A 276 -21.80 24.09 -12.23
N ASN A 277 -21.92 22.77 -12.32
CA ASN A 277 -21.70 21.86 -11.19
C ASN A 277 -20.22 21.76 -10.80
N MET A 278 -19.29 21.87 -11.76
CA MET A 278 -17.85 21.94 -11.50
C MET A 278 -17.44 23.24 -10.80
N TYR A 279 -18.06 24.38 -11.15
CA TYR A 279 -17.85 25.66 -10.45
C TYR A 279 -18.42 25.64 -9.03
N LYS A 280 -19.62 25.07 -8.82
CA LYS A 280 -20.21 24.86 -7.48
C LYS A 280 -19.36 23.94 -6.59
N ALA A 281 -18.80 22.87 -7.15
CA ALA A 281 -17.89 21.98 -6.44
C ALA A 281 -16.57 22.68 -6.04
N SER A 282 -16.14 23.68 -6.82
CA SER A 282 -14.93 24.46 -6.54
C SER A 282 -15.15 25.53 -5.46
N SER A 283 -16.36 26.10 -5.34
CA SER A 283 -16.67 27.05 -4.26
C SER A 283 -16.79 26.41 -2.88
N CYS A 284 -17.26 25.15 -2.81
CA CYS A 284 -17.35 24.42 -1.54
C CYS A 284 -15.98 23.94 -1.01
N LEU A 285 -14.94 23.93 -1.85
CA LEU A 285 -13.56 23.58 -1.45
C LEU A 285 -12.78 24.78 -0.87
N ASN A 286 -13.33 26.01 -0.94
CA ASN A 286 -12.64 27.25 -0.55
C ASN A 286 -13.20 27.94 0.71
N GLY A 287 -14.07 27.29 1.49
CA GLY A 287 -14.56 27.83 2.76
C GLY A 287 -13.62 27.53 3.93
N ASN A 288 -12.85 28.53 4.37
CA ASN A 288 -12.11 28.50 5.62
C ASN A 288 -13.08 28.68 6.82
N PRO A 289 -13.19 27.75 7.77
CA PRO A 289 -14.07 27.93 8.92
C PRO A 289 -13.26 28.55 10.06
N ASN A 290 -13.22 29.88 10.16
CA ASN A 290 -12.90 30.61 11.39
C ASN A 290 -13.22 32.09 11.22
N THR A 291 -14.42 32.49 11.63
CA THR A 291 -14.72 33.74 12.34
C THR A 291 -16.20 33.69 12.74
N ASP A 292 -16.46 33.19 13.94
CA ASP A 292 -17.66 33.56 14.69
C ASP A 292 -17.34 34.90 15.37
N GLU A 293 -18.12 35.95 15.09
CA GLU A 293 -18.46 37.00 16.06
C GLU A 293 -19.60 37.89 15.51
N VAL A 294 -20.75 37.86 16.22
CA VAL A 294 -21.53 39.03 16.69
C VAL A 294 -22.40 39.73 15.61
N GLN A 295 -23.71 40.00 15.75
CA GLN A 295 -24.46 40.56 16.88
C GLN A 295 -26.00 40.42 16.74
N ASN A 296 -26.66 40.40 17.90
CA ASN A 296 -28.10 40.34 18.20
C ASN A 296 -28.98 41.50 17.71
N ASN A 297 -30.31 41.25 17.67
CA ASN A 297 -31.43 41.96 18.36
C ASN A 297 -32.71 41.91 17.48
N GLY A 298 -33.95 41.70 17.95
CA GLY A 298 -34.54 41.50 19.28
C GLY A 298 -36.08 41.34 19.19
N LEU A 299 -36.68 40.85 20.29
CA LEU A 299 -38.04 41.09 20.84
C LEU A 299 -39.29 41.19 19.93
N ALA A 300 -40.27 40.29 20.12
CA ALA A 300 -41.63 40.58 20.65
C ALA A 300 -42.57 39.34 20.62
N GLN A 301 -43.63 39.42 21.43
CA GLN A 301 -44.56 38.40 21.95
C GLN A 301 -45.71 37.93 21.04
N ASP A 302 -46.26 36.76 21.41
CA ASP A 302 -47.67 36.30 21.45
C ASP A 302 -48.66 36.71 20.34
N THR A 303 -49.22 35.74 19.58
CA THR A 303 -50.64 35.27 19.65
C THR A 303 -51.09 34.45 18.42
N PHE A 304 -51.99 33.49 18.70
CA PHE A 304 -53.08 32.93 17.88
C PHE A 304 -52.81 31.98 16.69
N ASN A 305 -53.58 30.89 16.73
CA ASN A 305 -53.78 29.89 15.69
C ASN A 305 -54.45 30.50 14.45
N ASP A 306 -54.00 30.12 13.26
CA ASP A 306 -54.88 29.95 12.11
C ASP A 306 -54.35 28.85 11.17
N GLU A 307 -55.26 27.99 10.73
CA GLU A 307 -55.01 26.85 9.84
C GLU A 307 -54.88 27.31 8.38
N ASN A 308 -54.13 26.52 7.59
CA ASN A 308 -54.01 26.53 6.12
C ASN A 308 -52.94 27.45 5.50
N GLY A 309 -51.70 26.98 5.53
CA GLY A 309 -50.63 27.37 4.59
C GLY A 309 -50.10 26.14 3.83
N PRO A 310 -49.59 26.29 2.59
CA PRO A 310 -49.13 25.16 1.78
C PRO A 310 -47.96 24.43 2.46
N PRO A 311 -47.76 23.13 2.19
CA PRO A 311 -46.79 22.32 2.94
C PRO A 311 -45.39 22.92 2.85
N GLN A 312 -44.81 23.19 4.02
CA GLN A 312 -43.41 23.57 4.17
C GLN A 312 -42.53 22.53 3.48
N GLU A 313 -41.84 22.98 2.45
CA GLU A 313 -40.79 22.27 1.76
C GLU A 313 -39.71 21.92 2.79
N TYR A 314 -39.67 20.66 3.20
CA TYR A 314 -38.58 20.12 4.00
C TYR A 314 -37.31 20.27 3.16
N VAL A 315 -36.54 21.32 3.43
CA VAL A 315 -35.18 21.49 2.92
C VAL A 315 -34.36 20.35 3.49
N ASN A 316 -34.28 19.25 2.73
CA ASN A 316 -33.33 18.19 2.98
C ASN A 316 -31.95 18.82 3.04
N LYS A 317 -31.34 18.76 4.23
CA LYS A 317 -29.89 18.92 4.40
C LYS A 317 -29.24 18.07 3.32
N THR A 318 -28.65 18.71 2.32
CA THR A 318 -27.93 18.05 1.25
C THR A 318 -26.76 17.33 1.91
N GLU A 319 -26.90 16.03 2.15
CA GLU A 319 -25.76 15.16 2.32
C GLU A 319 -24.88 15.43 1.11
N CYS A 320 -23.65 15.89 1.37
CA CYS A 320 -22.65 16.05 0.34
C CYS A 320 -22.29 14.64 -0.10
N GLU A 321 -23.05 14.12 -1.05
CA GLU A 321 -22.81 12.84 -1.69
C GLU A 321 -21.43 12.94 -2.34
N VAL A 322 -20.45 12.29 -1.70
CA VAL A 322 -19.11 12.13 -2.26
C VAL A 322 -19.32 11.24 -3.47
N LEU A 323 -19.46 11.87 -4.64
CA LEU A 323 -19.71 11.21 -5.90
C LEU A 323 -18.54 10.24 -6.17
N GLU A 324 -18.75 8.96 -5.84
CA GLU A 324 -17.76 7.91 -6.01
C GLU A 324 -17.56 7.69 -7.50
N LEU A 325 -16.55 8.36 -8.07
CA LEU A 325 -16.16 8.21 -9.47
C LEU A 325 -15.78 6.77 -9.76
N SER A 326 -16.35 6.19 -10.80
CA SER A 326 -15.93 4.88 -11.31
C SER A 326 -14.45 4.95 -11.73
N PRO A 327 -13.64 3.88 -11.60
CA PRO A 327 -12.24 3.89 -12.06
C PRO A 327 -12.07 4.35 -13.52
N ARG A 328 -13.04 4.02 -14.39
CA ARG A 328 -13.05 4.46 -15.80
C ARG A 328 -13.32 5.96 -15.96
N GLU A 329 -14.06 6.56 -15.05
CA GLU A 329 -14.36 7.99 -15.03
C GLU A 329 -13.21 8.78 -14.42
N ALA A 330 -12.60 8.25 -13.36
CA ALA A 330 -11.39 8.82 -12.77
C ALA A 330 -10.27 8.97 -13.80
N LEU A 331 -10.04 7.95 -14.64
CA LEU A 331 -9.03 7.98 -15.73
C LEU A 331 -9.26 9.11 -16.77
N LYS A 332 -10.48 9.63 -16.88
CA LYS A 332 -10.80 10.73 -17.80
C LYS A 332 -10.53 12.10 -17.18
N THR A 333 -10.28 12.19 -15.87
CA THR A 333 -10.06 13.47 -15.19
C THR A 333 -8.59 13.90 -15.22
N ALA A 334 -8.34 15.20 -15.48
CA ALA A 334 -6.99 15.76 -15.41
C ALA A 334 -6.39 15.66 -14.00
N ARG A 335 -7.22 15.74 -12.95
CA ARG A 335 -6.81 15.61 -11.55
C ARG A 335 -6.14 14.26 -11.28
N PHE A 336 -6.67 13.17 -11.84
CA PHE A 336 -6.08 11.85 -11.73
C PHE A 336 -4.65 11.83 -12.31
N TRP A 337 -4.48 12.30 -13.55
CA TRP A 337 -3.18 12.27 -14.21
C TRP A 337 -2.14 13.17 -13.54
N LEU A 338 -2.55 14.33 -13.01
CA LEU A 338 -1.66 15.19 -12.23
C LEU A 338 -1.15 14.49 -10.96
N VAL A 339 -2.04 13.86 -10.18
CA VAL A 339 -1.67 13.10 -8.98
C VAL A 339 -0.82 11.88 -9.35
N TRP A 340 -1.15 11.19 -10.44
CA TRP A 340 -0.42 10.02 -10.90
C TRP A 340 1.00 10.36 -11.34
N ILE A 341 1.19 11.42 -12.13
CA ILE A 341 2.53 11.89 -12.53
C ILE A 341 3.35 12.28 -11.30
N ALA A 342 2.77 13.05 -10.37
CA ALA A 342 3.45 13.42 -9.12
C ALA A 342 3.84 12.20 -8.28
N PHE A 343 2.96 11.18 -8.22
CA PHE A 343 3.24 9.93 -7.55
C PHE A 343 4.40 9.17 -8.22
N VAL A 344 4.39 9.05 -9.54
CA VAL A 344 5.43 8.34 -10.31
C VAL A 344 6.79 9.01 -10.17
N THR A 345 6.88 10.33 -10.33
CA THR A 345 8.14 11.06 -10.21
C THR A 345 8.73 10.95 -8.80
N SER A 346 7.89 11.07 -7.78
CA SER A 346 8.30 10.96 -6.37
C SER A 346 8.78 9.54 -6.03
N ASN A 347 8.04 8.51 -6.45
CA ASN A 347 8.43 7.12 -6.22
C ASN A 347 9.70 6.75 -7.00
N HIS A 348 9.83 7.20 -8.24
CA HIS A 348 10.99 6.89 -9.07
C HIS A 348 12.31 7.39 -8.43
N THR A 349 12.31 8.65 -7.99
CA THR A 349 13.49 9.26 -7.34
C THR A 349 13.85 8.52 -6.05
N PHE A 350 12.84 8.13 -5.26
CA PHE A 350 13.02 7.36 -4.03
C PHE A 350 13.62 5.97 -4.30
N TYR A 351 13.14 5.25 -5.31
CA TYR A 351 13.67 3.93 -5.66
C TYR A 351 15.12 3.97 -6.16
N ILE A 352 15.49 4.98 -6.95
CA ILE A 352 16.87 5.16 -7.39
C ILE A 352 17.80 5.35 -6.18
N HIS A 353 17.41 6.20 -5.23
CA HIS A 353 18.20 6.42 -4.02
C HIS A 353 18.34 5.12 -3.22
N LEU A 354 17.25 4.41 -2.92
CA LEU A 354 17.32 3.17 -2.14
C LEU A 354 18.19 2.09 -2.79
N ALA A 355 18.08 1.92 -4.11
CA ALA A 355 18.74 0.82 -4.80
C ALA A 355 20.22 1.08 -5.11
N LEU A 356 20.62 2.33 -5.31
CA LEU A 356 21.95 2.66 -5.84
C LEU A 356 22.83 3.51 -4.92
N TYR A 357 22.34 4.00 -3.76
CA TYR A 357 23.14 4.92 -2.94
C TYR A 357 24.52 4.37 -2.57
N LYS A 358 24.62 3.06 -2.28
CA LYS A 358 25.88 2.43 -1.89
C LYS A 358 26.81 2.28 -3.09
N GLU A 359 26.31 1.81 -4.22
CA GLU A 359 27.10 1.67 -5.46
C GLU A 359 27.67 3.03 -5.92
N TYR A 360 26.88 4.11 -5.85
CA TYR A 360 27.38 5.46 -6.12
C TYR A 360 28.35 5.97 -5.04
N GLY A 361 28.05 5.68 -3.77
CA GLY A 361 28.90 6.06 -2.64
C GLY A 361 30.29 5.44 -2.71
N GLU A 362 30.41 4.19 -3.14
CA GLU A 362 31.68 3.45 -3.26
C GLU A 362 32.67 4.05 -4.27
N GLN A 363 32.19 4.87 -5.22
CA GLN A 363 33.05 5.58 -6.16
C GLN A 363 33.89 6.67 -5.48
N ALA A 364 33.34 7.32 -4.44
CA ALA A 364 33.99 8.39 -3.70
C ALA A 364 34.53 7.93 -2.34
N ILE A 365 33.87 6.96 -1.70
CA ILE A 365 34.13 6.51 -0.34
C ILE A 365 34.49 5.02 -0.38
N SER A 366 35.73 4.70 -0.03
CA SER A 366 36.19 3.29 0.00
C SER A 366 35.88 2.55 1.32
N ASP A 367 35.35 3.24 2.33
CA ASP A 367 35.02 2.66 3.63
C ASP A 367 33.57 2.16 3.67
N ASP A 368 33.42 0.84 3.55
CA ASP A 368 32.13 0.14 3.54
C ASP A 368 31.35 0.36 4.85
N SER A 369 32.04 0.38 5.99
CA SER A 369 31.43 0.65 7.30
C SER A 369 30.78 2.04 7.36
N MET A 370 31.38 3.05 6.74
CA MET A 370 30.83 4.40 6.71
C MET A 370 29.55 4.47 5.85
N LEU A 371 29.53 3.81 4.70
CA LEU A 371 28.36 3.74 3.80
C LEU A 371 27.20 2.97 4.43
N ILE A 372 27.50 1.86 5.09
CA ILE A 372 26.52 1.08 5.85
C ILE A 372 25.94 1.89 7.00
N THR A 373 26.78 2.58 7.77
CA THR A 373 26.34 3.42 8.90
C THR A 373 25.41 4.54 8.42
N THR A 374 25.72 5.16 7.28
CA THR A 374 24.85 6.17 6.65
C THR A 374 23.47 5.59 6.31
N GLY A 375 23.44 4.40 5.68
CA GLY A 375 22.19 3.69 5.39
C GLY A 375 21.39 3.35 6.65
N ILE A 376 22.05 2.91 7.72
CA ILE A 376 21.40 2.59 9.01
C ILE A 376 20.82 3.85 9.65
N ILE A 377 21.55 4.96 9.72
CA ILE A 377 21.07 6.23 10.29
C ILE A 377 19.83 6.73 9.55
N SER A 378 19.85 6.68 8.21
CA SER A 378 18.69 7.04 7.39
C SER A 378 17.48 6.18 7.73
N ASN A 379 17.64 4.86 7.81
CA ASN A 379 16.55 3.95 8.15
C ASN A 379 16.06 4.14 9.59
N VAL A 380 16.95 4.38 10.56
CA VAL A 380 16.54 4.64 11.96
C VAL A 380 15.62 5.86 12.05
N SER A 381 15.91 6.91 11.29
CA SER A 381 15.04 8.08 11.21
C SER A 381 13.65 7.72 10.67
N THR A 382 13.59 6.89 9.62
CA THR A 382 12.34 6.42 9.01
C THR A 382 11.48 5.56 9.96
N ILE A 383 12.08 4.80 10.88
CA ILE A 383 11.34 4.00 11.88
C ILE A 383 10.38 4.87 12.70
N PHE A 384 10.80 6.09 13.06
CA PHE A 384 9.97 7.02 13.83
C PHE A 384 9.02 7.83 12.94
N ILE A 385 9.43 8.14 11.72
CA ILE A 385 8.63 8.93 10.77
C ILE A 385 7.39 8.15 10.32
N CYS A 386 7.50 6.84 10.03
CA CYS A 386 6.38 6.06 9.50
C CYS A 386 5.12 6.07 10.40
N PRO A 387 5.21 5.81 11.72
CA PRO A 387 4.06 5.91 12.61
C PRO A 387 3.53 7.35 12.74
N LEU A 388 4.40 8.35 12.75
CA LEU A 388 3.99 9.77 12.83
C LEU A 388 3.21 10.21 11.58
N VAL A 389 3.67 9.81 10.40
CA VAL A 389 2.96 10.01 9.13
C VAL A 389 1.61 9.28 9.15
N GLY A 390 1.56 8.07 9.70
CA GLY A 390 0.33 7.34 9.92
C GLY A 390 -0.68 8.10 10.78
N ILE A 391 -0.23 8.63 11.91
CA ILE A 391 -1.07 9.45 12.82
C ILE A 391 -1.52 10.74 12.14
N ALA A 392 -0.64 11.41 11.38
CA ALA A 392 -0.99 12.59 10.62
C ALA A 392 -2.08 12.25 9.57
N SER A 393 -1.92 11.14 8.86
CA SER A 393 -2.90 10.66 7.88
C SER A 393 -4.26 10.39 8.52
N ASP A 394 -4.29 9.81 9.72
CA ASP A 394 -5.53 9.56 10.46
C ASP A 394 -6.22 10.87 10.93
N ARG A 395 -5.44 11.92 11.23
CA ARG A 395 -5.98 13.19 11.77
C ARG A 395 -6.40 14.20 10.72
N ILE A 396 -5.54 14.45 9.73
CA ILE A 396 -5.73 15.52 8.73
C ILE A 396 -6.04 14.97 7.33
N GLY A 397 -6.14 13.63 7.20
CA GLY A 397 -6.41 12.93 5.96
C GLY A 397 -5.15 12.66 5.13
N ILE A 398 -5.21 11.60 4.32
CA ILE A 398 -4.08 11.12 3.51
C ILE A 398 -3.63 12.14 2.44
N ARG A 399 -4.58 12.89 1.86
CA ARG A 399 -4.28 13.89 0.83
C ARG A 399 -3.42 15.03 1.39
N ASN A 400 -3.85 15.62 2.50
CA ASN A 400 -3.14 16.74 3.12
C ASN A 400 -1.78 16.28 3.64
N THR A 401 -1.71 15.10 4.23
CA THR A 401 -0.45 14.49 4.69
C THR A 401 0.54 14.30 3.53
N SER A 402 0.08 13.77 2.40
CA SER A 402 0.92 13.59 1.21
C SER A 402 1.41 14.92 0.63
N MET A 403 0.57 15.96 0.58
CA MET A 403 0.99 17.29 0.13
C MET A 403 2.07 17.90 1.03
N ILE A 404 1.90 17.82 2.36
CA ILE A 404 2.89 18.32 3.32
C ILE A 404 4.22 17.59 3.17
N LEU A 405 4.20 16.26 3.09
CA LEU A 405 5.42 15.46 2.92
C LEU A 405 6.16 15.78 1.62
N ASN A 406 5.45 15.89 0.51
CA ASN A 406 6.06 16.26 -0.77
C ASN A 406 6.61 17.69 -0.75
N ALA A 407 5.91 18.64 -0.12
CA ALA A 407 6.42 20.00 0.03
C ALA A 407 7.72 20.04 0.87
N VAL A 408 7.75 19.32 2.00
CA VAL A 408 8.97 19.19 2.82
C VAL A 408 10.11 18.56 2.02
N HIS A 409 9.84 17.50 1.25
CA HIS A 409 10.85 16.85 0.42
C HIS A 409 11.42 17.81 -0.65
N VAL A 410 10.56 18.57 -1.34
CA VAL A 410 11.02 19.57 -2.31
C VAL A 410 11.86 20.66 -1.63
N CYS A 411 11.45 21.15 -0.45
CA CYS A 411 12.21 22.15 0.30
C CYS A 411 13.56 21.65 0.80
N LEU A 412 13.73 20.35 1.06
CA LEU A 412 15.01 19.76 1.45
C LEU A 412 15.97 19.55 0.27
N CYS A 413 15.43 19.49 -0.95
CA CYS A 413 16.20 19.31 -2.18
C CYS A 413 16.60 20.63 -2.87
N LEU A 414 16.01 21.75 -2.45
CA LEU A 414 16.39 23.13 -2.85
C LEU A 414 17.42 23.69 -1.86
#